data_AF-A0A8S9LLQ9-F1
#
_entry.id   AF-A0A8S9LLQ9-F1
#
_cell.length_a   1.000
_cell.length_b   1.000
_cell.length_c   1.000
_cell.angle_alpha   90.00
_cell.angle_beta   90.00
_cell.angle_gamma   90.00
#
_symmetry.space_group_name_H-M   'P 1'
#
loop_
_entity.id
_entity.type
_entity.pdbx_description
1 polymer ?
#
loop_
_entity_poly.entity_id
_entity_poly.type
_entity_poly.pdbx_seq_one_letter_code
_entity_poly.pdbx_strand_id
1 'polypeptide(L)'
;MSSSEISSYASVVANSNDEAPLCHCSQRTHKCISWSDDNLGRRYFNCEDHGFVVWYDKAPPCLWQKQSLIESRDKIRRQTNEIKALRDAIGQISAELSALKLVKTTGPTNDLLKAIKDLVKSQNVDSEKKYRRFVVSTWGGSCKSISDSCLNIVSALRKLTSLNLAGADVTDSGMVALGKSDVPIMQLSFRGCKRVSDRGISHLLSNEGTISRTLSTLDLGHMPGISDRAIHTITRYCKALTELSLRSCFHVTDSSIELLATRERQTEGGSKQLRKLNVHNCVSLTTGALRWLSKPSFAGLHWLGLGQTRFAGRRETVTATICEQRPWLTLCFDGCELGCYDGWEFHTPQRH
;
A
#
# COMPACT_ATOMS: atom_id res chain seq x y z
N MET A 1 -61.43 26.78 33.04
CA MET A 1 -60.91 27.25 34.34
C MET A 1 -59.54 26.62 34.49
N SER A 2 -58.44 27.28 34.77
CA SER A 2 -58.07 28.69 34.90
C SER A 2 -56.55 28.65 34.92
N SER A 3 -55.95 29.62 34.26
CA SER A 3 -54.54 29.97 34.20
C SER A 3 -53.89 30.20 35.56
N SER A 4 -52.56 30.04 35.65
CA SER A 4 -51.63 30.94 36.37
C SER A 4 -50.16 30.59 36.08
N GLU A 5 -49.70 31.08 34.93
CA GLU A 5 -48.54 31.95 34.70
C GLU A 5 -47.54 32.30 35.85
N ILE A 6 -46.26 32.49 35.42
CA ILE A 6 -45.21 33.44 35.89
C ILE A 6 -43.93 32.87 36.55
N SER A 7 -42.83 32.96 35.77
CA SER A 7 -41.49 33.54 36.11
C SER A 7 -40.59 32.80 37.12
N SER A 8 -39.26 32.85 37.11
CA SER A 8 -38.24 33.60 36.38
C SER A 8 -36.90 32.87 36.66
N TYR A 9 -35.98 32.93 35.70
CA TYR A 9 -34.52 32.97 35.89
C TYR A 9 -33.93 32.39 37.20
N ALA A 10 -33.32 31.22 37.08
CA ALA A 10 -32.06 30.94 37.77
C ALA A 10 -31.01 30.63 36.70
N SER A 11 -30.32 31.69 36.28
CA SER A 11 -29.04 31.65 35.59
C SER A 11 -28.04 30.85 36.42
N VAL A 12 -27.83 29.58 36.07
CA VAL A 12 -26.66 28.84 36.56
C VAL A 12 -25.56 29.00 35.54
N VAL A 13 -24.78 30.05 35.79
CA VAL A 13 -23.35 30.22 35.52
C VAL A 13 -22.73 29.07 34.72
N ALA A 14 -22.31 29.41 33.50
CA ALA A 14 -21.39 28.61 32.71
C ALA A 14 -20.06 28.49 33.47
N ASN A 15 -19.92 27.43 34.27
CA ASN A 15 -18.61 27.01 34.74
C ASN A 15 -18.02 26.03 33.73
N SER A 16 -16.95 26.49 33.11
CA SER A 16 -16.03 25.77 32.25
C SER A 16 -15.34 24.63 33.02
N ASN A 17 -16.04 23.51 33.21
CA ASN A 17 -15.47 22.19 33.46
C ASN A 17 -16.52 21.15 33.04
N ASP A 18 -16.19 20.34 32.04
CA ASP A 18 -17.03 19.32 31.38
C ASP A 18 -17.26 18.11 32.33
N GLU A 19 -17.86 18.32 33.51
CA GLU A 19 -18.16 17.26 34.48
C GLU A 19 -19.35 16.40 34.02
N ALA A 20 -19.17 15.08 34.04
CA ALA A 20 -20.19 14.12 33.63
C ALA A 20 -21.42 14.20 34.54
N PRO A 21 -22.66 14.18 33.98
CA PRO A 21 -23.87 14.24 34.78
C PRO A 21 -24.00 13.00 35.65
N LEU A 22 -24.45 13.16 36.89
CA LEU A 22 -24.78 12.02 37.77
C LEU A 22 -26.08 11.36 37.28
N CYS A 23 -26.14 10.04 37.42
CA CYS A 23 -27.40 9.30 37.24
C CYS A 23 -28.38 9.65 38.37
N HIS A 24 -29.67 9.40 38.19
CA HIS A 24 -30.68 9.60 39.25
C HIS A 24 -30.43 8.74 40.49
N CYS A 25 -29.62 7.68 40.40
CA CYS A 25 -29.13 6.91 41.55
C CYS A 25 -27.91 7.54 42.25
N SER A 26 -27.54 8.78 41.89
CA SER A 26 -26.38 9.54 42.38
C SER A 26 -25.01 8.92 42.06
N GLN A 27 -24.96 7.90 41.19
CA GLN A 27 -23.71 7.31 40.72
C GLN A 27 -23.12 8.07 39.53
N ARG A 28 -21.80 7.99 39.38
CA ARG A 28 -21.06 8.59 38.25
C ARG A 28 -21.41 7.87 36.95
N THR A 29 -21.60 8.65 35.89
CA THR A 29 -21.78 8.12 34.54
C THR A 29 -20.46 8.09 33.78
N HIS A 30 -20.35 7.18 32.82
CA HIS A 30 -19.21 7.08 31.93
C HIS A 30 -19.64 7.30 30.47
N LYS A 31 -18.73 7.77 29.63
CA LYS A 31 -19.01 8.09 28.23
C LYS A 31 -18.91 6.81 27.38
N CYS A 32 -20.00 6.47 26.70
CA CYS A 32 -20.14 5.34 25.79
C CYS A 32 -20.42 5.79 24.36
N ILE A 33 -20.21 4.90 23.39
CA ILE A 33 -20.54 5.11 21.97
C ILE A 33 -21.71 4.20 21.61
N SER A 34 -22.76 4.79 21.03
CA SER A 34 -23.90 4.04 20.50
C SER A 34 -23.56 3.41 19.16
N TRP A 35 -23.98 2.16 18.96
CA TRP A 35 -23.81 1.40 17.72
C TRP A 35 -25.15 1.00 17.08
N SER A 36 -26.26 1.57 17.55
CA SER A 36 -27.58 1.36 16.95
C SER A 36 -27.67 2.05 15.59
N ASP A 37 -28.52 1.52 14.71
CA ASP A 37 -28.70 2.08 13.36
C ASP A 37 -29.23 3.53 13.38
N ASP A 38 -29.94 3.91 14.44
CA ASP A 38 -30.47 5.28 14.58
C ASP A 38 -29.43 6.28 15.07
N ASN A 39 -28.45 5.84 15.87
CA ASN A 39 -27.49 6.71 16.55
C ASN A 39 -26.05 6.16 16.51
N LEU A 40 -25.58 5.77 15.32
CA LEU A 40 -24.29 5.11 15.15
C LEU A 40 -23.12 6.07 15.33
N GLY A 41 -22.18 5.73 16.22
CA GLY A 41 -21.02 6.55 16.57
C GLY A 41 -21.32 7.70 17.54
N ARG A 42 -22.58 7.90 17.94
CA ARG A 42 -22.98 9.01 18.83
C ARG A 42 -22.65 8.69 20.28
N ARG A 43 -22.05 9.64 21.00
CA ARG A 43 -21.63 9.46 22.39
C ARG A 43 -22.73 9.83 23.38
N TYR A 44 -22.87 9.03 24.41
CA TYR A 44 -23.81 9.26 25.51
C TYR A 44 -23.19 8.90 26.85
N PHE A 45 -23.76 9.42 27.92
CA PHE A 45 -23.43 9.04 29.29
C PHE A 45 -24.27 7.84 29.71
N ASN A 46 -23.60 6.82 30.23
CA ASN A 46 -24.18 5.56 30.65
C ASN A 46 -23.93 5.33 32.15
N CYS A 47 -24.95 4.84 32.85
CA CYS A 47 -24.88 4.31 34.20
C CYS A 47 -24.79 2.78 34.13
N GLU A 48 -24.02 2.15 35.01
CA GLU A 48 -23.90 0.68 35.02
C GLU A 48 -25.23 -0.01 35.37
N ASP A 49 -25.96 0.53 36.36
CA ASP A 49 -27.22 -0.06 36.80
C ASP A 49 -28.44 0.29 35.91
N HIS A 50 -28.46 1.50 35.34
CA HIS A 50 -29.66 2.05 34.67
C HIS A 50 -29.47 2.28 33.16
N GLY A 51 -28.27 2.07 32.63
CA GLY A 51 -27.98 2.25 31.21
C GLY A 51 -27.95 3.72 30.78
N PHE A 52 -28.58 4.04 29.64
CA PHE A 52 -28.52 5.38 29.04
C PHE A 52 -29.04 6.48 29.98
N VAL A 53 -28.27 7.57 30.13
CA VAL A 53 -28.66 8.74 30.92
C VAL A 53 -28.95 9.94 30.00
N VAL A 54 -27.95 10.40 29.25
CA VAL A 54 -28.12 11.56 28.34
C VAL A 54 -27.08 11.54 27.22
N TRP A 55 -27.42 12.10 26.06
CA TRP A 55 -26.48 12.26 24.95
C TRP A 55 -25.39 13.29 25.29
N TYR A 56 -24.12 12.93 25.05
CA TYR A 56 -23.00 13.86 25.11
C TYR A 56 -22.97 14.73 23.84
N ASP A 57 -23.16 14.11 22.68
CA ASP A 57 -23.24 14.84 21.42
C ASP A 57 -24.63 15.48 21.27
N LYS A 58 -24.69 16.82 21.36
CA LYS A 58 -25.94 17.60 21.37
C LYS A 58 -26.73 17.54 20.05
N ALA A 59 -26.06 17.34 18.92
CA ALA A 59 -26.69 17.23 17.60
C ALA A 59 -26.66 15.78 17.06
N PRO A 60 -27.70 15.33 16.34
CA PRO A 60 -27.67 14.05 15.64
C PRO A 60 -26.62 14.07 14.51
N PRO A 61 -25.98 12.92 14.18
CA PRO A 61 -25.01 12.85 13.08
C PRO A 61 -25.64 13.27 11.76
N CYS A 62 -24.94 14.07 10.95
CA CYS A 62 -25.40 14.40 9.61
C CYS A 62 -25.32 13.17 8.68
N LEU A 63 -26.19 13.12 7.66
CA LEU A 63 -26.50 11.90 6.88
C LEU A 63 -25.26 11.18 6.32
N TRP A 64 -24.24 11.91 5.86
CA TRP A 64 -23.06 11.29 5.25
C TRP A 64 -22.13 10.62 6.28
N GLN A 65 -22.02 11.14 7.51
CA GLN A 65 -21.24 10.51 8.58
C GLN A 65 -21.87 9.20 9.02
N LYS A 66 -23.21 9.17 9.10
CA LYS A 66 -23.99 7.96 9.40
C LYS A 66 -23.79 6.88 8.34
N GLN A 67 -23.88 7.25 7.06
CA GLN A 67 -23.77 6.31 5.95
C GLN A 67 -22.37 5.70 5.82
N SER A 68 -21.32 6.53 5.97
CA SER A 68 -19.93 6.06 5.93
C SER A 68 -19.60 5.06 7.05
N LEU A 69 -20.12 5.28 8.26
CA LEU A 69 -19.90 4.38 9.39
C LEU A 69 -20.68 3.06 9.26
N ILE A 70 -21.90 3.09 8.72
CA ILE A 70 -22.68 1.87 8.42
C ILE A 70 -21.97 1.04 7.36
N GLU A 71 -21.54 1.66 6.26
CA GLU A 71 -20.80 0.97 5.20
C GLU A 71 -19.49 0.35 5.70
N SER A 72 -18.75 1.07 6.56
CA SER A 72 -17.52 0.59 7.18
C SER A 72 -17.79 -0.59 8.12
N ARG A 73 -18.82 -0.50 8.98
CA ARG A 73 -19.26 -1.59 9.85
C ARG A 73 -19.62 -2.84 9.06
N ASP A 74 -20.42 -2.68 8.01
CA ASP A 74 -20.91 -3.81 7.23
C ASP A 74 -19.80 -4.45 6.38
N LYS A 75 -18.79 -3.67 5.98
CA LYS A 75 -17.56 -4.17 5.38
C LYS A 75 -16.75 -5.01 6.38
N ILE A 76 -16.56 -4.52 7.60
CA ILE A 76 -15.86 -5.26 8.67
C ILE A 76 -16.60 -6.56 9.01
N ARG A 77 -17.93 -6.54 9.11
CA ARG A 77 -18.74 -7.75 9.35
C ARG A 77 -18.57 -8.78 8.24
N ARG A 78 -18.63 -8.36 6.97
CA ARG A 78 -18.39 -9.24 5.82
C ARG A 78 -17.01 -9.89 5.87
N GLN A 79 -15.97 -9.09 6.08
CA GLN A 79 -14.60 -9.60 6.20
C GLN A 79 -14.42 -10.55 7.39
N THR A 80 -15.05 -10.27 8.53
CA THR A 80 -15.02 -11.14 9.71
C THR A 80 -15.65 -12.51 9.42
N ASN A 81 -16.78 -12.52 8.71
CA ASN A 81 -17.44 -13.76 8.31
C ASN A 81 -16.61 -14.57 7.31
N GLU A 82 -15.97 -13.89 6.34
CA GLU A 82 -15.06 -14.55 5.39
C GLU A 82 -13.84 -15.17 6.10
N ILE A 83 -13.24 -14.46 7.06
CA ILE A 83 -12.12 -14.98 7.87
C ILE A 83 -12.56 -16.23 8.65
N LYS A 84 -13.76 -16.20 9.23
CA LYS A 84 -14.31 -17.36 9.95
C LYS A 84 -14.47 -18.56 9.02
N ALA A 85 -15.11 -18.38 7.87
CA ALA A 85 -15.30 -19.45 6.89
C ALA A 85 -13.97 -20.05 6.41
N LEU A 86 -12.94 -19.22 6.21
CA LEU A 86 -11.60 -19.71 5.84
C LEU A 86 -10.93 -20.50 6.95
N ARG A 87 -11.09 -20.10 8.22
CA ARG A 87 -10.56 -20.85 9.36
C ARG A 87 -11.24 -22.21 9.49
N ASP A 88 -12.55 -22.27 9.30
CA ASP A 88 -13.32 -23.50 9.36
C ASP A 88 -12.87 -24.47 8.24
N ALA A 89 -12.69 -23.97 7.01
CA ALA A 89 -12.17 -24.75 5.89
C ALA A 89 -10.74 -25.29 6.14
N ILE A 90 -9.85 -24.48 6.73
CA ILE A 90 -8.49 -24.93 7.11
C ILE A 90 -8.57 -26.04 8.18
N GLY A 91 -9.45 -25.89 9.16
CA GLY A 91 -9.67 -26.91 10.19
C GLY A 91 -10.14 -28.23 9.59
N GLN A 92 -11.05 -28.17 8.62
CA GLN A 92 -11.59 -29.35 7.94
C GLN A 92 -10.52 -30.08 7.12
N ILE A 93 -9.72 -29.34 6.34
CA ILE A 93 -8.58 -29.89 5.58
C ILE A 93 -7.53 -30.50 6.52
N SER A 94 -7.25 -29.84 7.65
CA SER A 94 -6.30 -30.35 8.65
C SER A 94 -6.79 -31.66 9.27
N ALA A 95 -8.10 -31.79 9.52
CA ALA A 95 -8.69 -33.02 10.03
C ALA A 95 -8.63 -34.15 8.99
N GLU A 96 -8.93 -33.87 7.72
CA GLU A 96 -8.84 -34.83 6.62
C GLU A 96 -7.39 -35.33 6.40
N LEU A 97 -6.40 -34.43 6.47
CA LEU A 97 -4.98 -34.78 6.41
C LEU A 97 -4.54 -35.69 7.57
N SER A 98 -5.08 -35.46 8.76
CA SER A 98 -4.79 -36.31 9.93
C SER A 98 -5.48 -37.67 9.87
N ALA A 99 -6.61 -37.77 9.16
CA ALA A 99 -7.38 -39.02 8.96
C ALA A 99 -6.79 -39.92 7.86
N LEU A 100 -6.05 -39.34 6.91
CA LEU A 100 -5.25 -40.07 5.93
C LEU A 100 -4.04 -40.73 6.62
N LYS A 101 -4.29 -41.88 7.27
CA LYS A 101 -3.22 -42.80 7.68
C LYS A 101 -2.34 -43.10 6.45
N LEU A 102 -1.06 -42.76 6.54
CA LEU A 102 -0.03 -43.11 5.55
C LEU A 102 -0.06 -44.62 5.29
N VAL A 103 -0.77 -45.02 4.24
CA VAL A 103 -0.61 -46.34 3.64
C VAL A 103 0.78 -46.33 3.02
N LYS A 104 1.73 -47.04 3.64
CA LYS A 104 3.00 -47.39 3.00
C LYS A 104 2.67 -48.27 1.80
N THR A 105 2.52 -47.68 0.62
CA THR A 105 2.51 -48.44 -0.64
C THR A 105 3.89 -48.37 -1.28
N THR A 106 4.44 -49.56 -1.50
CA THR A 106 5.60 -49.84 -2.32
C THR A 106 5.20 -49.67 -3.79
N GLY A 107 5.47 -48.50 -4.37
CA GLY A 107 5.28 -48.17 -5.79
C GLY A 107 6.10 -46.92 -6.16
N PRO A 108 6.43 -46.69 -7.44
CA PRO A 108 7.40 -45.66 -7.82
C PRO A 108 6.87 -44.28 -7.42
N THR A 109 7.57 -43.66 -6.48
CA THR A 109 7.30 -42.37 -5.84
C THR A 109 7.02 -41.22 -6.81
N ASN A 110 7.41 -41.35 -8.08
CA ASN A 110 7.18 -40.38 -9.14
C ASN A 110 5.72 -40.28 -9.61
N ASP A 111 4.94 -41.36 -9.60
CA ASP A 111 3.54 -41.33 -10.06
C ASP A 111 2.62 -40.71 -9.00
N LEU A 112 2.95 -40.93 -7.72
CA LEU A 112 2.31 -40.27 -6.58
C LEU A 112 2.65 -38.78 -6.53
N LEU A 113 3.91 -38.40 -6.77
CA LEU A 113 4.31 -36.99 -6.90
C LEU A 113 3.64 -36.28 -8.09
N LYS A 114 3.43 -36.99 -9.20
CA LYS A 114 2.71 -36.48 -10.38
C LYS A 114 1.23 -36.31 -10.09
N ALA A 115 0.59 -37.32 -9.49
CA ALA A 115 -0.81 -37.25 -9.08
C ALA A 115 -1.05 -36.14 -8.05
N ILE A 116 -0.17 -35.97 -7.07
CA ILE A 116 -0.24 -34.87 -6.08
C ILE A 116 -0.06 -33.52 -6.77
N LYS A 117 0.88 -33.38 -7.72
CA LYS A 117 1.04 -32.14 -8.51
C LYS A 117 -0.20 -31.83 -9.34
N ASP A 118 -0.84 -32.84 -9.92
CA ASP A 118 -2.02 -32.66 -10.77
C ASP A 118 -3.29 -32.41 -9.93
N LEU A 119 -3.38 -32.95 -8.72
CA LEU A 119 -4.45 -32.66 -7.74
C LEU A 119 -4.31 -31.26 -7.13
N VAL A 120 -3.07 -30.84 -6.82
CA VAL A 120 -2.77 -29.47 -6.39
C VAL A 120 -3.10 -28.49 -7.50
N LYS A 121 -2.79 -28.82 -8.77
CA LYS A 121 -3.20 -28.01 -9.92
C LYS A 121 -4.72 -27.92 -10.07
N SER A 122 -5.47 -29.02 -9.91
CA SER A 122 -6.93 -29.03 -10.08
C SER A 122 -7.66 -28.28 -8.96
N GLN A 123 -7.19 -28.36 -7.72
CA GLN A 123 -7.69 -27.55 -6.59
C GLN A 123 -7.28 -26.06 -6.66
N ASN A 124 -6.21 -25.73 -7.41
CA ASN A 124 -5.76 -24.34 -7.56
C ASN A 124 -6.67 -23.51 -8.48
N VAL A 125 -7.43 -24.13 -9.40
CA VAL A 125 -8.20 -23.41 -10.43
C VAL A 125 -9.31 -22.54 -9.83
N ASP A 126 -9.93 -22.95 -8.72
CA ASP A 126 -10.95 -22.14 -8.01
C ASP A 126 -10.33 -21.12 -7.04
N SER A 127 -9.13 -21.38 -6.52
CA SER A 127 -8.39 -20.40 -5.69
C SER A 127 -7.66 -19.34 -6.54
N GLU A 128 -7.48 -19.56 -7.84
CA GLU A 128 -6.73 -18.70 -8.76
C GLU A 128 -7.37 -17.32 -9.03
N LYS A 129 -8.66 -17.12 -8.72
CA LYS A 129 -9.25 -15.76 -8.67
C LYS A 129 -8.77 -14.95 -7.46
N LYS A 130 -8.31 -15.61 -6.39
CA LYS A 130 -7.87 -15.02 -5.11
C LYS A 130 -6.40 -14.54 -5.11
N TYR A 131 -5.55 -15.11 -5.97
CA TYR A 131 -4.09 -14.86 -5.95
C TYR A 131 -3.56 -13.80 -6.94
N ARG A 132 -4.39 -12.88 -7.44
CA ARG A 132 -3.89 -11.77 -8.30
C ARG A 132 -2.90 -10.87 -7.58
N ARG A 133 -3.00 -10.78 -6.25
CA ARG A 133 -2.20 -9.89 -5.41
C ARG A 133 -1.62 -10.68 -4.24
N PHE A 134 -0.30 -10.78 -4.17
CA PHE A 134 0.44 -11.33 -3.05
C PHE A 134 1.17 -10.18 -2.36
N VAL A 135 0.78 -9.85 -1.13
CA VAL A 135 1.36 -8.76 -0.36
C VAL A 135 1.99 -9.32 0.89
N VAL A 136 3.29 -9.11 1.03
CA VAL A 136 3.99 -9.26 2.30
C VAL A 136 4.24 -7.86 2.83
N SER A 137 3.57 -7.49 3.92
CA SER A 137 3.83 -6.25 4.65
C SER A 137 4.48 -6.60 5.98
N THR A 138 5.68 -6.07 6.21
CA THR A 138 6.35 -6.15 7.51
C THR A 138 6.34 -4.76 8.14
N TRP A 139 5.49 -4.57 9.16
CA TRP A 139 5.62 -3.43 10.07
C TRP A 139 6.55 -3.88 11.21
N GLY A 140 7.81 -3.42 11.18
CA GLY A 140 8.69 -3.48 12.36
C GLY A 140 9.39 -4.81 12.70
N GLY A 141 9.36 -5.84 11.84
CA GLY A 141 10.11 -7.08 12.10
C GLY A 141 10.58 -7.72 10.80
N SER A 142 11.89 -8.00 10.68
CA SER A 142 12.45 -8.72 9.53
C SER A 142 11.75 -10.06 9.34
N CYS A 143 11.00 -10.22 8.24
CA CYS A 143 10.58 -11.54 7.79
C CYS A 143 11.79 -12.24 7.17
N LYS A 144 12.69 -12.75 8.03
CA LYS A 144 13.83 -13.60 7.62
C LYS A 144 13.41 -14.94 7.02
N SER A 145 12.11 -15.24 6.98
CA SER A 145 11.57 -16.51 6.48
C SER A 145 11.41 -16.51 4.95
N ILE A 146 11.22 -15.35 4.31
CA ILE A 146 11.09 -15.25 2.85
C ILE A 146 12.46 -15.00 2.24
N SER A 147 13.04 -16.08 1.74
CA SER A 147 14.31 -16.13 1.02
C SER A 147 14.09 -16.43 -0.46
N ASP A 148 15.17 -16.50 -1.24
CA ASP A 148 15.14 -16.83 -2.67
C ASP A 148 14.31 -18.09 -3.02
N SER A 149 14.22 -19.04 -2.10
CA SER A 149 13.38 -20.24 -2.24
C SER A 149 11.90 -19.92 -2.49
N CYS A 150 11.37 -18.86 -1.88
CA CYS A 150 9.98 -18.43 -2.09
C CYS A 150 9.76 -17.91 -3.52
N LEU A 151 10.78 -17.32 -4.13
CA LEU A 151 10.70 -16.77 -5.48
C LEU A 151 10.54 -17.88 -6.54
N ASN A 152 11.10 -19.06 -6.27
CA ASN A 152 10.87 -20.23 -7.11
C ASN A 152 9.39 -20.66 -7.10
N ILE A 153 8.73 -20.59 -5.94
CA ILE A 153 7.29 -20.91 -5.84
C ILE A 153 6.47 -19.83 -6.57
N VAL A 154 6.81 -18.56 -6.35
CA VAL A 154 6.15 -17.42 -7.01
C VAL A 154 6.28 -17.52 -8.53
N SER A 155 7.41 -17.98 -9.05
CA SER A 155 7.64 -18.17 -10.49
C SER A 155 6.64 -19.12 -11.18
N ALA A 156 5.95 -19.98 -10.41
CA ALA A 156 4.93 -20.88 -10.91
C ALA A 156 3.52 -20.25 -10.97
N LEU A 157 3.30 -19.07 -10.37
CA LEU A 157 1.99 -18.45 -10.20
C LEU A 157 1.57 -17.63 -11.44
N ARG A 158 1.06 -18.29 -12.48
CA ARG A 158 0.80 -17.70 -13.81
C ARG A 158 -0.22 -16.54 -13.87
N LYS A 159 -1.01 -16.31 -12.81
CA LYS A 159 -2.02 -15.23 -12.75
C LYS A 159 -1.65 -14.10 -11.78
N LEU A 160 -0.49 -14.16 -11.14
CA LEU A 160 -0.04 -13.15 -10.20
C LEU A 160 0.33 -11.86 -10.95
N THR A 161 -0.35 -10.75 -10.62
CA THR A 161 -0.10 -9.44 -11.24
C THR A 161 0.49 -8.43 -10.27
N SER A 162 0.38 -8.66 -8.96
CA SER A 162 0.93 -7.77 -7.94
C SER A 162 1.68 -8.57 -6.88
N LEU A 163 2.93 -8.20 -6.65
CA LEU A 163 3.85 -8.84 -5.72
C LEU A 163 4.54 -7.78 -4.86
N ASN A 164 4.32 -7.81 -3.56
CA ASN A 164 5.03 -6.95 -2.60
C ASN A 164 5.92 -7.82 -1.70
N LEU A 165 7.24 -7.58 -1.79
CA LEU A 165 8.29 -8.25 -1.04
C LEU A 165 9.06 -7.26 -0.15
N ALA A 166 8.41 -6.16 0.26
CA ALA A 166 9.05 -5.15 1.09
C ALA A 166 9.65 -5.77 2.37
N GLY A 167 10.95 -5.54 2.57
CA GLY A 167 11.72 -6.03 3.70
C GLY A 167 12.07 -7.53 3.66
N ALA A 168 11.80 -8.24 2.56
CA ALA A 168 12.17 -9.65 2.42
C ALA A 168 13.70 -9.84 2.28
N ASP A 169 14.20 -11.00 2.72
CA ASP A 169 15.62 -11.39 2.64
C ASP A 169 15.91 -12.12 1.32
N VAL A 170 15.61 -11.43 0.21
CA VAL A 170 15.90 -11.90 -1.15
C VAL A 170 17.22 -11.33 -1.66
N THR A 171 17.88 -12.06 -2.55
CA THR A 171 19.17 -11.68 -3.13
C THR A 171 19.11 -11.61 -4.66
N ASP A 172 20.18 -11.13 -5.28
CA ASP A 172 20.33 -11.13 -6.75
C ASP A 172 20.14 -12.52 -7.37
N SER A 173 20.46 -13.60 -6.65
CA SER A 173 20.26 -14.98 -7.11
C SER A 173 18.79 -15.33 -7.24
N GLY A 174 17.97 -14.92 -6.26
CA GLY A 174 16.52 -15.13 -6.29
C GLY A 174 15.82 -14.38 -7.42
N MET A 175 16.38 -13.25 -7.86
CA MET A 175 15.83 -12.46 -8.97
C MET A 175 15.88 -13.21 -10.30
N VAL A 176 16.83 -14.14 -10.47
CA VAL A 176 16.94 -14.97 -11.68
C VAL A 176 15.69 -15.82 -11.87
N ALA A 177 15.14 -16.39 -10.80
CA ALA A 177 13.95 -17.24 -10.87
C ALA A 177 12.71 -16.44 -11.32
N LEU A 178 12.52 -15.23 -10.79
CA LEU A 178 11.44 -14.35 -11.23
C LEU A 178 11.64 -13.86 -12.65
N GLY A 179 12.86 -13.42 -12.99
CA GLY A 179 13.16 -12.82 -14.29
C GLY A 179 13.04 -13.78 -15.48
N LYS A 180 13.15 -15.09 -15.25
CA LYS A 180 12.93 -16.15 -16.25
C LYS A 180 11.50 -16.69 -16.28
N SER A 181 10.64 -16.24 -15.38
CA SER A 181 9.27 -16.72 -15.28
C SER A 181 8.33 -15.98 -16.24
N ASP A 182 7.28 -16.65 -16.70
CA ASP A 182 6.21 -15.98 -17.46
C ASP A 182 5.09 -15.43 -16.57
N VAL A 183 5.39 -15.14 -15.30
CA VAL A 183 4.42 -14.53 -14.39
C VAL A 183 4.18 -13.08 -14.83
N PRO A 184 2.93 -12.68 -15.14
CA PRO A 184 2.62 -11.37 -15.70
C PRO A 184 2.54 -10.29 -14.62
N ILE A 185 3.62 -10.12 -13.84
CA ILE A 185 3.68 -9.13 -12.76
C ILE A 185 3.61 -7.73 -13.36
N MET A 186 2.63 -6.95 -12.91
CA MET A 186 2.42 -5.54 -13.26
C MET A 186 2.87 -4.62 -12.13
N GLN A 187 2.69 -5.01 -10.86
CA GLN A 187 3.08 -4.21 -9.70
C GLN A 187 4.07 -4.99 -8.84
N LEU A 188 5.26 -4.43 -8.61
CA LEU A 188 6.33 -5.08 -7.87
C LEU A 188 6.97 -4.14 -6.87
N SER A 189 7.17 -4.59 -5.63
CA SER A 189 7.93 -3.85 -4.62
C SER A 189 9.00 -4.74 -4.00
N PHE A 190 10.24 -4.25 -4.01
CA PHE A 190 11.41 -4.78 -3.30
C PHE A 190 11.90 -3.81 -2.22
N ARG A 191 11.02 -2.92 -1.76
CA ARG A 191 11.40 -1.87 -0.83
C ARG A 191 12.15 -2.43 0.38
N GLY A 192 13.34 -1.92 0.66
CA GLY A 192 14.14 -2.36 1.80
C GLY A 192 14.79 -3.74 1.66
N CYS A 193 14.74 -4.40 0.50
CA CYS A 193 15.49 -5.62 0.21
C CYS A 193 16.98 -5.28 0.04
N LYS A 194 17.73 -5.27 1.14
CA LYS A 194 19.10 -4.74 1.19
C LYS A 194 20.14 -5.54 0.41
N ARG A 195 19.85 -6.79 0.05
CA ARG A 195 20.76 -7.72 -0.64
C ARG A 195 20.49 -7.86 -2.14
N VAL A 196 19.57 -7.05 -2.66
CA VAL A 196 19.34 -6.91 -4.10
C VAL A 196 20.05 -5.65 -4.59
N SER A 197 20.80 -5.80 -5.69
CA SER A 197 21.61 -4.75 -6.32
C SER A 197 21.21 -4.53 -7.77
N ASP A 198 21.93 -3.63 -8.46
CA ASP A 198 21.83 -3.44 -9.92
C ASP A 198 21.86 -4.78 -10.70
N ARG A 199 22.66 -5.74 -10.23
CA ARG A 199 22.76 -7.07 -10.86
C ARG A 199 21.46 -7.85 -10.74
N GLY A 200 20.82 -7.84 -9.58
CA GLY A 200 19.52 -8.47 -9.37
C GLY A 200 18.44 -7.85 -10.26
N ILE A 201 18.42 -6.53 -10.41
CA ILE A 201 17.51 -5.84 -11.34
C ILE A 201 17.76 -6.25 -12.78
N SER A 202 19.03 -6.40 -13.20
CA SER A 202 19.36 -6.92 -14.53
C SER A 202 18.90 -8.35 -14.75
N HIS A 203 18.96 -9.21 -13.73
CA HIS A 203 18.43 -10.58 -13.83
C HIS A 203 16.91 -10.60 -13.88
N LEU A 204 16.24 -9.82 -13.03
CA LEU A 204 14.79 -9.70 -12.98
C LEU A 204 14.19 -9.20 -14.29
N LEU A 205 14.83 -8.21 -14.92
CA LEU A 205 14.36 -7.56 -16.14
C LEU A 205 14.98 -8.13 -17.40
N SER A 206 15.50 -9.36 -17.34
CA SER A 206 15.99 -10.06 -18.51
C SER A 206 14.89 -10.21 -19.57
N ASN A 207 15.29 -10.37 -20.83
CA ASN A 207 14.35 -10.62 -21.93
C ASN A 207 13.76 -12.04 -21.95
N GLU A 208 14.22 -12.92 -21.04
CA GLU A 208 13.84 -14.33 -20.97
C GLU A 208 12.41 -14.53 -20.44
N GLY A 209 11.96 -13.71 -19.47
CA GLY A 209 10.61 -13.78 -18.90
C GLY A 209 9.66 -12.69 -19.40
N THR A 210 8.48 -12.59 -18.79
CA THR A 210 7.43 -11.62 -19.19
C THR A 210 7.43 -10.33 -18.37
N ILE A 211 8.02 -10.32 -17.17
CA ILE A 211 8.01 -9.19 -16.23
C ILE A 211 8.47 -7.88 -16.90
N SER A 212 9.55 -7.92 -17.68
CA SER A 212 10.07 -6.74 -18.40
C SER A 212 9.04 -6.09 -19.34
N ARG A 213 8.08 -6.85 -19.86
CA ARG A 213 7.03 -6.35 -20.77
C ARG A 213 5.74 -5.96 -20.04
N THR A 214 5.47 -6.54 -18.87
CA THR A 214 4.22 -6.34 -18.13
C THR A 214 4.31 -5.31 -17.01
N LEU A 215 5.51 -5.05 -16.47
CA LEU A 215 5.69 -4.23 -15.29
C LEU A 215 5.27 -2.77 -15.52
N SER A 216 4.28 -2.30 -14.76
CA SER A 216 3.74 -0.93 -14.78
C SER A 216 4.14 -0.11 -13.56
N THR A 217 4.30 -0.76 -12.40
CA THR A 217 4.66 -0.11 -11.13
C THR A 217 5.82 -0.86 -10.48
N LEU A 218 6.88 -0.13 -10.14
CA LEU A 218 8.07 -0.67 -9.48
C LEU A 218 8.49 0.20 -8.29
N ASP A 219 8.67 -0.42 -7.13
CA ASP A 219 9.20 0.24 -5.93
C ASP A 219 10.49 -0.42 -5.46
N LEU A 220 11.59 0.35 -5.56
CA LEU A 220 12.94 -0.03 -5.15
C LEU A 220 13.41 0.83 -3.96
N GLY A 221 12.50 1.44 -3.20
CA GLY A 221 12.87 2.33 -2.11
C GLY A 221 13.72 1.66 -1.04
N HIS A 222 14.61 2.42 -0.40
CA HIS A 222 15.50 1.97 0.68
C HIS A 222 16.41 0.79 0.31
N MET A 223 16.79 0.69 -0.97
CA MET A 223 17.73 -0.33 -1.45
C MET A 223 19.12 0.28 -1.68
N PRO A 224 20.12 -0.01 -0.82
CA PRO A 224 21.45 0.60 -0.92
C PRO A 224 22.26 0.10 -2.12
N GLY A 225 21.91 -1.04 -2.72
CA GLY A 225 22.60 -1.61 -3.88
C GLY A 225 22.14 -1.07 -5.24
N ILE A 226 21.24 -0.09 -5.26
CA ILE A 226 20.63 0.46 -6.47
C ILE A 226 21.31 1.77 -6.88
N SER A 227 21.77 1.82 -8.13
CA SER A 227 22.41 2.98 -8.76
C SER A 227 21.81 3.31 -10.13
N ASP A 228 22.42 4.27 -10.83
CA ASP A 228 22.07 4.62 -12.21
C ASP A 228 22.11 3.41 -13.18
N ARG A 229 22.87 2.35 -12.85
CA ARG A 229 22.93 1.11 -13.67
C ARG A 229 21.62 0.32 -13.64
N ALA A 230 20.97 0.20 -12.49
CA ALA A 230 19.63 -0.37 -12.42
C ALA A 230 18.64 0.46 -13.24
N ILE A 231 18.74 1.79 -13.17
CA ILE A 231 17.83 2.68 -13.90
C ILE A 231 18.03 2.56 -15.40
N HIS A 232 19.27 2.45 -15.87
CA HIS A 232 19.57 2.16 -17.28
C HIS A 232 18.93 0.83 -17.73
N THR A 233 18.99 -0.20 -16.89
CA THR A 233 18.33 -1.49 -17.16
C THR A 233 16.81 -1.31 -17.26
N ILE A 234 16.21 -0.60 -16.30
CA ILE A 234 14.77 -0.35 -16.26
C ILE A 234 14.31 0.42 -17.51
N THR A 235 15.01 1.49 -17.91
CA THR A 235 14.64 2.29 -19.08
C THR A 235 14.79 1.50 -20.38
N ARG A 236 15.80 0.61 -20.45
CA ARG A 236 16.04 -0.27 -21.59
C ARG A 236 14.94 -1.31 -21.77
N TYR A 237 14.44 -1.94 -20.70
CA TYR A 237 13.54 -3.09 -20.83
C TYR A 237 12.06 -2.80 -20.50
N CYS A 238 11.76 -2.00 -19.47
CA CYS A 238 10.42 -1.89 -18.91
C CYS A 238 9.45 -0.95 -19.65
N LYS A 239 9.10 -1.25 -20.91
CA LYS A 239 8.31 -0.38 -21.80
C LYS A 239 6.94 0.05 -21.23
N ALA A 240 6.32 -0.77 -20.38
CA ALA A 240 5.02 -0.49 -19.78
C ALA A 240 5.08 0.32 -18.46
N LEU A 241 6.27 0.61 -17.92
CA LEU A 241 6.42 1.25 -16.60
C LEU A 241 5.92 2.70 -16.59
N THR A 242 4.97 2.96 -15.69
CA THR A 242 4.35 4.28 -15.47
C THR A 242 4.63 4.83 -14.08
N GLU A 243 5.00 3.99 -13.12
CA GLU A 243 5.22 4.40 -11.73
C GLU A 243 6.53 3.81 -11.19
N LEU A 244 7.41 4.68 -10.69
CA LEU A 244 8.71 4.27 -10.17
C LEU A 244 9.02 4.96 -8.84
N SER A 245 9.37 4.18 -7.82
CA SER A 245 9.89 4.68 -6.55
C SER A 245 11.35 4.27 -6.35
N LEU A 246 12.20 5.26 -6.14
CA LEU A 246 13.64 5.15 -5.85
C LEU A 246 13.98 5.80 -4.50
N ARG A 247 12.98 5.97 -3.63
CA ARG A 247 13.13 6.67 -2.35
C ARG A 247 14.35 6.18 -1.58
N SER A 248 15.18 7.10 -1.06
CA SER A 248 16.37 6.75 -0.27
C SER A 248 17.34 5.77 -0.96
N CYS A 249 17.41 5.78 -2.30
CA CYS A 249 18.47 5.11 -3.05
C CYS A 249 19.64 6.09 -3.23
N PHE A 250 20.65 5.98 -2.38
CA PHE A 250 21.70 7.01 -2.26
C PHE A 250 22.67 7.07 -3.45
N HIS A 251 22.73 6.05 -4.30
CA HIS A 251 23.59 6.01 -5.49
C HIS A 251 22.85 6.38 -6.80
N VAL A 252 21.60 6.86 -6.68
CA VAL A 252 20.84 7.43 -7.79
C VAL A 252 21.25 8.90 -7.96
N THR A 253 21.75 9.25 -9.15
CA THR A 253 22.26 10.57 -9.49
C THR A 253 21.43 11.25 -10.58
N ASP A 254 21.84 12.45 -10.97
CA ASP A 254 21.26 13.20 -12.08
C ASP A 254 21.19 12.37 -13.37
N SER A 255 22.14 11.45 -13.58
CA SER A 255 22.17 10.52 -14.72
C SER A 255 20.93 9.63 -14.77
N SER A 256 20.40 9.18 -13.62
CA SER A 256 19.14 8.43 -13.58
C SER A 256 17.96 9.25 -14.08
N ILE A 257 17.89 10.53 -13.71
CA ILE A 257 16.83 11.43 -14.15
C ILE A 257 16.93 11.66 -15.65
N GLU A 258 18.14 11.86 -16.18
CA GLU A 258 18.40 11.95 -17.61
C GLU A 258 17.95 10.69 -18.36
N LEU A 259 18.33 9.51 -17.88
CA LEU A 259 17.96 8.23 -18.49
C LEU A 259 16.44 8.05 -18.53
N LEU A 260 15.74 8.37 -17.44
CA LEU A 260 14.29 8.32 -17.38
C LEU A 260 13.63 9.36 -18.31
N ALA A 261 14.17 10.58 -18.37
CA ALA A 261 13.67 11.66 -19.21
C ALA A 261 13.84 11.41 -20.72
N THR A 262 14.93 10.75 -21.10
CA THR A 262 15.29 10.51 -22.51
C THR A 262 14.81 9.16 -23.03
N ARG A 263 14.28 8.30 -22.15
CA ARG A 263 13.80 6.95 -22.46
C ARG A 263 12.85 6.90 -23.65
N GLU A 264 11.93 7.84 -23.79
CA GLU A 264 10.96 7.84 -24.92
C GLU A 264 11.63 7.97 -26.29
N ARG A 265 12.79 8.64 -26.35
CA ARG A 265 13.56 8.84 -27.59
C ARG A 265 14.42 7.63 -27.96
N GLN A 266 14.72 6.76 -26.99
CA GLN A 266 15.68 5.68 -27.13
C GLN A 266 15.04 4.34 -27.53
N THR A 267 13.70 4.27 -27.66
CA THR A 267 13.00 2.98 -27.74
C THR A 267 12.16 2.87 -29.01
N GLU A 268 12.65 2.08 -29.98
CA GLU A 268 11.89 1.63 -31.14
C GLU A 268 10.65 0.84 -30.65
N GLY A 269 9.45 1.30 -31.01
CA GLY A 269 8.17 0.73 -30.53
C GLY A 269 7.47 1.51 -29.42
N GLY A 270 8.08 2.59 -28.92
CA GLY A 270 7.47 3.51 -27.94
C GLY A 270 7.47 2.97 -26.50
N SER A 271 7.66 3.86 -25.53
CA SER A 271 7.52 3.57 -24.10
C SER A 271 6.28 4.29 -23.55
N LYS A 272 5.58 3.67 -22.59
CA LYS A 272 4.57 4.41 -21.82
C LYS A 272 5.23 5.55 -21.06
N GLN A 273 4.56 6.70 -20.99
CA GLN A 273 5.05 7.86 -20.28
C GLN A 273 5.03 7.61 -18.78
N LEU A 274 6.12 7.99 -18.09
CA LEU A 274 6.17 7.90 -16.63
C LEU A 274 5.22 8.92 -16.02
N ARG A 275 4.33 8.45 -15.15
CA ARG A 275 3.25 9.23 -14.51
C ARG A 275 3.60 9.60 -13.07
N LYS A 276 4.25 8.71 -12.32
CA LYS A 276 4.65 8.97 -10.93
C LYS A 276 6.11 8.59 -10.71
N LEU A 277 6.89 9.51 -10.14
CA LEU A 277 8.30 9.30 -9.81
C LEU A 277 8.57 9.72 -8.37
N ASN A 278 9.12 8.82 -7.55
CA ASN A 278 9.55 9.14 -6.20
C ASN A 278 11.08 9.08 -6.10
N VAL A 279 11.72 10.22 -5.88
CA VAL A 279 13.16 10.32 -5.62
C VAL A 279 13.44 11.01 -4.28
N HIS A 280 12.48 10.91 -3.35
CA HIS A 280 12.61 11.43 -2.00
C HIS A 280 13.87 10.87 -1.32
N ASN A 281 14.66 11.74 -0.69
CA ASN A 281 15.90 11.40 0.00
C ASN A 281 16.96 10.74 -0.89
N CYS A 282 16.93 10.97 -2.20
CA CYS A 282 18.06 10.67 -3.10
C CYS A 282 19.09 11.80 -3.02
N VAL A 283 19.96 11.74 -2.01
CA VAL A 283 20.90 12.83 -1.65
C VAL A 283 21.99 13.13 -2.69
N SER A 284 22.20 12.21 -3.64
CA SER A 284 23.15 12.35 -4.75
C SER A 284 22.56 13.08 -5.96
N LEU A 285 21.26 13.41 -5.94
CA LEU A 285 20.67 14.32 -6.91
C LEU A 285 21.12 15.76 -6.63
N THR A 286 21.47 16.48 -7.70
CA THR A 286 21.91 17.86 -7.66
C THR A 286 20.91 18.79 -8.36
N THR A 287 21.11 20.10 -8.24
CA THR A 287 20.32 21.10 -9.00
C THR A 287 20.43 20.93 -10.51
N GLY A 288 21.46 20.24 -11.00
CA GLY A 288 21.62 19.87 -12.40
C GLY A 288 20.47 19.01 -12.93
N ALA A 289 19.81 18.21 -12.08
CA ALA A 289 18.69 17.37 -12.50
C ALA A 289 17.45 18.15 -12.95
N LEU A 290 17.31 19.42 -12.54
CA LEU A 290 16.16 20.27 -12.90
C LEU A 290 15.99 20.41 -14.41
N ARG A 291 17.09 20.43 -15.18
CA ARG A 291 17.03 20.55 -16.64
C ARG A 291 16.21 19.43 -17.30
N TRP A 292 16.20 18.23 -16.70
CA TRP A 292 15.43 17.09 -17.21
C TRP A 292 14.09 16.95 -16.51
N LEU A 293 13.91 17.47 -15.29
CA LEU A 293 12.60 17.50 -14.63
C LEU A 293 11.67 18.56 -15.23
N SER A 294 12.23 19.60 -15.86
CA SER A 294 11.52 20.64 -16.61
C SER A 294 11.12 20.20 -18.03
N LYS A 295 10.29 20.99 -18.72
CA LYS A 295 9.91 20.73 -20.13
C LYS A 295 11.16 20.74 -21.03
N PRO A 296 11.19 19.95 -22.12
CA PRO A 296 10.10 19.14 -22.67
C PRO A 296 9.98 17.70 -22.11
N SER A 297 10.91 17.29 -21.26
CA SER A 297 10.98 15.93 -20.69
C SER A 297 9.81 15.62 -19.75
N PHE A 298 9.47 14.35 -19.51
CA PHE A 298 8.42 13.96 -18.55
C PHE A 298 7.04 14.62 -18.79
N ALA A 299 6.60 14.73 -20.05
CA ALA A 299 5.33 15.36 -20.40
C ALA A 299 4.11 14.72 -19.69
N GLY A 300 4.18 13.40 -19.46
CA GLY A 300 3.13 12.64 -18.78
C GLY A 300 3.23 12.61 -17.26
N LEU A 301 4.18 13.28 -16.62
CA LEU A 301 4.35 13.18 -15.16
C LEU A 301 3.24 13.95 -14.42
N HIS A 302 2.62 13.30 -13.44
CA HIS A 302 1.52 13.81 -12.60
C HIS A 302 1.93 13.93 -11.14
N TRP A 303 2.90 13.14 -10.69
CA TRP A 303 3.37 13.18 -9.30
C TRP A 303 4.89 13.03 -9.24
N LEU A 304 5.54 13.89 -8.45
CA LEU A 304 6.98 13.88 -8.25
C LEU A 304 7.33 14.10 -6.77
N GLY A 305 7.96 13.10 -6.16
CA GLY A 305 8.48 13.18 -4.79
C GLY A 305 9.93 13.67 -4.79
N LEU A 306 10.19 14.83 -4.19
CA LEU A 306 11.50 15.50 -4.14
C LEU A 306 11.99 15.78 -2.70
N GLY A 307 11.22 15.44 -1.68
CA GLY A 307 11.58 15.75 -0.30
C GLY A 307 12.94 15.20 0.12
N GLN A 308 13.61 15.87 1.06
CA GLN A 308 14.94 15.48 1.59
C GLN A 308 16.04 15.25 0.53
N THR A 309 15.84 15.72 -0.70
CA THR A 309 16.92 15.87 -1.68
C THR A 309 17.63 17.21 -1.47
N ARG A 310 18.71 17.47 -2.22
CA ARG A 310 19.37 18.80 -2.23
C ARG A 310 18.46 19.93 -2.75
N PHE A 311 17.29 19.61 -3.30
CA PHE A 311 16.26 20.57 -3.70
C PHE A 311 15.48 21.15 -2.51
N ALA A 312 15.52 20.50 -1.33
CA ALA A 312 14.67 20.87 -0.20
C ALA A 312 14.88 22.33 0.26
N GLY A 313 16.12 22.84 0.23
CA GLY A 313 16.43 24.24 0.53
C GLY A 313 16.08 25.24 -0.59
N ARG A 314 15.54 24.76 -1.73
CA ARG A 314 15.15 25.57 -2.90
C ARG A 314 13.73 25.26 -3.34
N ARG A 315 12.85 24.86 -2.41
CA ARG A 315 11.48 24.43 -2.68
C ARG A 315 10.72 25.43 -3.56
N GLU A 316 10.81 26.72 -3.25
CA GLU A 316 10.12 27.79 -3.98
C GLU A 316 10.61 27.87 -5.42
N THR A 317 11.92 27.94 -5.64
CA THR A 317 12.52 28.00 -6.99
C THR A 317 12.18 26.77 -7.82
N VAL A 318 12.23 25.57 -7.22
CA VAL A 318 11.90 24.31 -7.89
C VAL A 318 10.42 24.26 -8.26
N THR A 319 9.56 24.72 -7.35
CA THR A 319 8.11 24.82 -7.59
C THR A 319 7.82 25.80 -8.72
N ALA A 320 8.38 27.00 -8.68
CA ALA A 320 8.22 27.99 -9.76
C ALA A 320 8.67 27.41 -11.10
N THR A 321 9.89 26.86 -11.16
CA THR A 321 10.48 26.34 -12.42
C THR A 321 9.69 25.17 -13.02
N ILE A 322 9.14 24.28 -12.19
CA ILE A 322 8.48 23.05 -12.68
C ILE A 322 6.96 23.24 -12.79
N CYS A 323 6.31 23.81 -11.77
CA CYS A 323 4.85 23.90 -11.69
C CYS A 323 4.25 25.03 -12.53
N GLU A 324 4.92 26.18 -12.72
CA GLU A 324 4.41 27.24 -13.61
C GLU A 324 4.15 26.70 -15.02
N GLN A 325 4.98 25.75 -15.46
CA GLN A 325 4.86 25.12 -16.77
C GLN A 325 3.97 23.86 -16.78
N ARG A 326 3.56 23.36 -15.60
CA ARG A 326 2.81 22.09 -15.41
C ARG A 326 1.84 22.21 -14.23
N PRO A 327 0.69 22.89 -14.42
CA PRO A 327 -0.30 23.06 -13.36
C PRO A 327 -0.94 21.74 -12.87
N TRP A 328 -0.82 20.65 -13.64
CA TRP A 328 -1.32 19.32 -13.27
C TRP A 328 -0.31 18.48 -12.48
N LEU A 329 0.94 18.92 -12.32
CA LEU A 329 1.98 18.15 -11.64
C LEU A 329 1.96 18.43 -10.15
N THR A 330 1.75 17.40 -9.34
CA THR A 330 1.87 17.45 -7.89
C THR A 330 3.33 17.22 -7.47
N LEU A 331 3.90 18.19 -6.74
CA LEU A 331 5.21 18.04 -6.08
C LEU A 331 5.02 17.68 -4.60
N CYS A 332 5.63 16.57 -4.17
CA CYS A 332 5.61 16.14 -2.77
C CYS A 332 6.99 16.32 -2.11
N PHE A 333 7.03 17.05 -1.00
CA PHE A 333 8.24 17.29 -0.21
C PHE A 333 8.24 16.58 1.15
N ASP A 334 7.10 16.03 1.56
CA ASP A 334 6.87 15.48 2.91
C ASP A 334 7.26 14.00 3.03
N GLY A 335 7.74 13.41 1.94
CA GLY A 335 8.12 11.99 1.92
C GLY A 335 6.93 11.06 2.07
N CYS A 336 5.88 11.32 1.29
CA CYS A 336 4.76 10.41 1.19
C CYS A 336 5.08 9.22 0.27
N GLU A 337 4.20 8.21 0.30
CA GLU A 337 4.17 7.16 -0.72
C GLU A 337 3.74 7.74 -2.07
N LEU A 338 4.00 7.00 -3.17
CA LEU A 338 3.64 7.41 -4.53
C LEU A 338 2.15 7.76 -4.63
N GLY A 339 1.82 9.02 -4.96
CA GLY A 339 0.45 9.48 -5.21
C GLY A 339 -0.22 10.29 -4.11
N CYS A 340 0.46 10.63 -3.01
CA CYS A 340 -0.15 11.54 -2.04
C CYS A 340 -0.48 12.92 -2.66
N TYR A 341 -1.63 13.50 -2.31
CA TYR A 341 -2.13 14.77 -2.86
C TYR A 341 -2.54 14.72 -4.35
N ASP A 342 -2.83 13.54 -4.93
CA ASP A 342 -3.37 13.39 -6.30
C ASP A 342 -4.92 13.41 -6.38
N GLY A 343 -5.58 13.80 -5.30
CA GLY A 343 -7.05 13.89 -5.18
C GLY A 343 -7.74 12.64 -4.62
N TRP A 344 -7.02 11.53 -4.41
CA TRP A 344 -7.58 10.28 -3.89
C TRP A 344 -7.12 9.92 -2.47
N GLU A 345 -5.93 10.37 -2.04
CA GLU A 345 -5.44 10.23 -0.67
C GLU A 345 -4.96 11.57 -0.11
N PHE A 346 -5.71 12.13 0.84
CA PHE A 346 -5.31 13.29 1.65
C PHE A 346 -4.60 12.79 2.91
N HIS A 347 -3.33 13.13 3.06
CA HIS A 347 -2.74 13.26 4.39
C HIS A 347 -2.74 14.74 4.78
N THR A 348 -3.25 15.02 5.97
CA THR A 348 -3.33 16.36 6.54
C THR A 348 -1.99 17.09 6.41
N PRO A 349 -1.95 18.35 5.94
CA PRO A 349 -0.72 19.11 5.92
C PRO A 349 -0.23 19.27 7.35
N GLN A 350 0.98 18.79 7.66
CA GLN A 350 1.67 19.25 8.86
C GLN A 350 1.92 20.74 8.67
N ARG A 351 1.14 21.55 9.38
CA ARG A 351 1.40 22.97 9.58
C ARG A 351 2.75 23.11 10.27
N HIS A 352 3.72 23.75 9.63
CA HIS A 352 4.76 24.51 10.31
C HIS A 352 5.06 25.77 9.50
#